data_AF-A0A8B9B8Q6-F1
#
_entry.id   AF-A0A8B9B8Q6-F1
#
_cell.length_a   1.000
_cell.length_b   1.000
_cell.length_c   1.000
_cell.angle_alpha   90.00
_cell.angle_beta   90.00
_cell.angle_gamma   90.00
#
_symmetry.space_group_name_H-M   'P 1'
#
loop_
_entity.id
_entity.type
_entity.pdbx_description
1 polymer ?
#
loop_
_entity_poly.entity_id
_entity_poly.type
_entity_poly.pdbx_seq_one_letter_code
_entity_poly.pdbx_strand_id
1 'polypeptide(L)'
;QATATDRAVGFGLVAFSLALFAYYTLWIVVLPFIDSAHAIHRFFLPREYAVIIPVVAGLLLLLFIGVFIVVVTWKSRKPAKKSE
;
A
#
# COMPACT_ATOMS: atom_id res chain seq x y z
N GLN A 1 -6.79 -8.32 -28.53
CA GLN A 1 -5.33 -8.32 -28.31
C GLN A 1 -5.02 -7.15 -27.37
N ALA A 2 -4.22 -7.34 -26.33
CA ALA A 2 -3.75 -6.22 -25.50
C ALA A 2 -2.81 -5.32 -26.31
N THR A 3 -2.98 -4.01 -26.21
CA THR A 3 -2.16 -2.99 -26.89
C THR A 3 -0.72 -3.10 -26.40
N ALA A 4 0.27 -2.73 -27.22
CA ALA A 4 1.68 -2.77 -26.82
C ALA A 4 1.94 -2.01 -25.49
N THR A 5 1.21 -0.92 -25.27
CA THR A 5 1.19 -0.16 -24.01
C THR A 5 0.73 -1.00 -22.82
N ASP A 6 -0.36 -1.76 -22.96
CA ASP A 6 -0.89 -2.62 -21.88
C ASP A 6 0.15 -3.67 -21.45
N ARG A 7 0.89 -4.22 -22.42
CA ARG A 7 1.96 -5.18 -22.15
C ARG A 7 3.16 -4.54 -21.45
N ALA A 8 3.55 -3.34 -21.86
CA ALA A 8 4.64 -2.61 -21.23
C ALA A 8 4.31 -2.23 -19.78
N VAL A 9 3.10 -1.73 -19.53
CA VAL A 9 2.61 -1.41 -18.18
C VAL A 9 2.54 -2.68 -17.32
N GLY A 10 1.99 -3.77 -17.87
CA GLY A 10 1.93 -5.05 -17.16
C GLY A 10 3.32 -5.56 -16.75
N PHE A 11 4.29 -5.52 -17.67
CA PHE A 11 5.67 -5.90 -17.36
C PHE A 11 6.29 -4.97 -16.31
N GLY A 12 6.08 -3.66 -16.42
CA GLY A 12 6.56 -2.68 -15.44
C GLY A 12 6.01 -2.95 -14.04
N LEU A 13 4.70 -3.22 -13.93
CA LEU A 13 4.06 -3.57 -12.66
C LEU A 13 4.62 -4.87 -12.07
N VAL A 14 4.85 -5.90 -12.89
CA VAL A 14 5.44 -7.17 -12.44
C VAL A 14 6.86 -6.97 -11.95
N ALA A 15 7.71 -6.30 -12.73
CA ALA A 15 9.10 -6.03 -12.36
C ALA A 15 9.19 -5.20 -11.07
N PHE A 16 8.36 -4.16 -10.95
CA PHE A 16 8.27 -3.34 -9.74
C PHE A 16 7.79 -4.15 -8.53
N SER A 17 6.76 -4.98 -8.70
CA SER A 17 6.23 -5.84 -7.64
C SER A 17 7.28 -6.84 -7.18
N LEU A 18 8.05 -7.42 -8.11
CA LEU A 18 9.12 -8.36 -7.79
C LEU A 18 10.25 -7.67 -7.02
N ALA A 19 10.63 -6.45 -7.40
CA ALA A 19 11.64 -5.68 -6.67
C ALA A 19 11.18 -5.34 -5.24
N LEU A 20 9.93 -4.89 -5.07
CA LEU A 20 9.35 -4.65 -3.75
C LEU A 20 9.30 -5.92 -2.91
N PHE A 21 8.85 -7.03 -3.48
CA PHE A 21 8.78 -8.33 -2.81
C PHE A 21 10.16 -8.78 -2.34
N ALA A 22 11.18 -8.70 -3.20
CA ALA A 22 12.56 -9.04 -2.85
C ALA A 22 13.07 -8.14 -1.72
N TYR A 23 12.87 -6.82 -1.82
CA TYR A 23 13.28 -5.86 -0.79
C TYR A 23 12.65 -6.19 0.57
N TYR A 24 11.33 -6.37 0.61
CA TYR A 24 10.62 -6.68 1.86
C TYR A 24 10.96 -8.06 2.40
N THR A 25 11.21 -9.05 1.54
CA THR A 25 11.65 -10.39 1.96
C THR A 25 13.03 -10.32 2.61
N LEU A 26 13.98 -9.62 1.97
CA LEU A 26 15.29 -9.40 2.57
C LEU A 26 15.20 -8.64 3.89
N TRP A 27 14.32 -7.65 3.96
CA TRP A 27 14.16 -6.81 5.14
C TRP A 27 13.55 -7.56 6.33
N ILE A 28 12.47 -8.32 6.12
CA ILE A 28 11.71 -8.98 7.20
C ILE A 28 12.30 -10.34 7.54
N VAL A 29 12.67 -11.13 6.53
CA VAL A 29 13.07 -12.52 6.72
C VAL A 29 14.57 -12.63 6.89
N VAL A 30 15.38 -11.97 6.07
CA VAL A 30 16.84 -12.19 6.06
C VAL A 30 17.58 -11.30 7.06
N LEU A 31 17.26 -10.01 7.13
CA LEU A 31 17.92 -9.04 8.00
C LEU A 31 18.01 -9.43 9.49
N PRO A 32 17.01 -10.08 10.15
CA PRO A 32 17.14 -10.47 11.56
C PRO A 32 18.24 -11.51 11.83
N PHE A 33 18.73 -12.20 10.80
CA PHE A 33 19.83 -13.17 10.91
C PHE A 33 21.20 -12.57 10.62
N ILE A 34 21.27 -11.29 10.25
CA ILE A 34 22.53 -10.57 9.98
C ILE A 34 22.92 -9.76 11.22
N ASP A 35 24.21 -9.76 11.55
CA ASP A 35 24.70 -9.01 12.70
C ASP A 35 24.54 -7.49 12.50
N SER A 36 24.05 -6.82 13.54
CA SER A 36 23.79 -5.38 13.61
C SER A 36 24.94 -4.47 13.18
N ALA A 37 26.20 -4.92 13.29
CA ALA A 37 27.37 -4.14 12.87
C ALA A 37 27.58 -4.11 11.34
N HIS A 38 26.83 -4.92 10.57
CA HIS A 38 26.98 -4.98 9.13
C HIS A 38 26.43 -3.73 8.43
N ALA A 39 27.15 -3.25 7.42
CA ALA A 39 26.75 -2.10 6.60
C ALA A 39 25.40 -2.29 5.89
N ILE A 40 24.91 -3.53 5.78
CA ILE A 40 23.64 -3.85 5.14
C ILE A 40 22.45 -3.16 5.83
N HIS A 41 22.52 -2.96 7.16
CA HIS A 41 21.48 -2.25 7.92
C HIS A 41 21.28 -0.80 7.48
N ARG A 42 22.21 -0.20 6.72
CA ARG A 42 22.04 1.16 6.16
C ARG A 42 21.11 1.21 4.94
N PHE A 43 20.91 0.07 4.27
CA PHE A 43 20.00 -0.04 3.12
C PHE A 43 18.55 -0.34 3.53
N PHE A 44 18.34 -0.67 4.81
CA PHE A 44 17.05 -1.01 5.38
C PHE A 44 16.67 0.00 6.45
N LEU A 45 15.39 0.36 6.53
CA LEU A 45 14.91 1.13 7.66
C LEU A 45 14.98 0.26 8.94
N PRO A 46 14.98 0.89 10.13
CA PRO A 46 14.85 0.15 11.38
C PRO A 46 13.66 -0.82 11.35
N ARG A 47 13.82 -1.99 11.97
CA ARG A 47 12.86 -3.11 11.91
C ARG A 47 11.41 -2.72 12.24
N GLU A 48 11.22 -1.72 13.08
CA GLU A 48 9.91 -1.24 13.53
C GLU A 48 9.10 -0.70 12.35
N TYR A 49 9.76 -0.08 11.37
CA TYR A 49 9.12 0.44 10.17
C TYR A 49 8.59 -0.65 9.24
N ALA A 50 9.16 -1.86 9.27
CA ALA A 50 8.64 -2.97 8.47
C ALA A 50 7.21 -3.35 8.87
N VAL A 51 6.82 -3.09 10.12
CA VAL A 51 5.46 -3.31 10.63
C VAL A 51 4.63 -2.03 10.55
N ILE A 52 5.20 -0.88 10.88
CA ILE A 52 4.49 0.41 10.91
C ILE A 52 3.98 0.79 9.51
N ILE A 53 4.78 0.58 8.45
CA ILE A 53 4.40 1.00 7.09
C ILE A 53 3.11 0.29 6.62
N PRO A 54 2.99 -1.06 6.67
CA PRO A 54 1.73 -1.74 6.34
C PRO A 54 0.55 -1.30 7.21
N VAL A 55 0.76 -1.11 8.52
CA VAL A 55 -0.30 -0.71 9.45
C VAL A 55 -0.83 0.68 9.08
N VAL A 56 0.05 1.66 8.89
CA VAL A 56 -0.33 3.02 8.51
C VAL A 56 -1.01 3.03 7.14
N ALA A 57 -0.50 2.27 6.17
CA ALA A 57 -1.13 2.16 4.85
C ALA A 57 -2.56 1.60 4.96
N GLY A 58 -2.77 0.56 5.79
CA GLY A 58 -4.09 -0.01 6.06
C GLY A 58 -5.03 0.99 6.74
N LEU A 59 -4.55 1.73 7.74
CA LEU A 59 -5.34 2.76 8.43
C LEU A 59 -5.74 3.90 7.49
N LEU A 60 -4.83 4.36 6.64
CA LEU A 60 -5.11 5.38 5.63
C LEU A 60 -6.13 4.89 4.61
N LEU A 61 -6.02 3.64 4.15
CA LEU A 61 -6.98 3.03 3.24
C LEU A 61 -8.37 2.93 3.90
N LEU A 62 -8.43 2.48 5.14
CA LEU A 62 -9.68 2.38 5.89
C LEU A 62 -10.33 3.74 6.08
N LEU A 63 -9.54 4.76 6.46
CA LEU A 63 -10.00 6.13 6.57
C LEU A 63 -10.54 6.64 5.23
N PHE A 64 -9.81 6.39 4.14
CA PHE A 64 -10.22 6.79 2.80
C PHE A 64 -11.56 6.18 2.41
N ILE A 65 -11.74 4.87 2.64
CA ILE A 65 -13.01 4.17 2.39
C ILE A 65 -14.13 4.75 3.26
N GLY A 66 -13.87 5.00 4.55
CA GLY A 66 -14.85 5.58 5.48
C GLY A 66 -15.32 6.96 5.03
N VAL A 67 -14.38 7.85 4.68
CA VAL A 67 -14.68 9.19 4.15
C VAL A 67 -15.47 9.08 2.85
N PHE A 68 -15.06 8.20 1.94
CA PHE A 68 -15.76 7.99 0.68
C PHE A 68 -17.23 7.60 0.90
N ILE A 69 -17.50 6.64 1.80
CA ILE A 69 -18.86 6.23 2.15
C ILE A 69 -19.66 7.40 2.71
N VAL A 70 -19.12 8.13 3.70
CA VAL A 70 -19.80 9.28 4.32
C VAL A 70 -20.17 10.34 3.28
N VAL A 71 -19.21 10.69 2.41
CA VAL A 71 -19.42 11.69 1.35
C VAL A 71 -20.50 11.24 0.37
N VAL A 72 -20.46 9.99 -0.08
CA VAL A 72 -21.43 9.44 -1.02
C VAL A 72 -22.82 9.39 -0.40
N THR A 73 -22.96 8.90 0.84
CA THR A 73 -24.25 8.87 1.56
C THR A 73 -24.81 10.26 1.81
N TRP A 74 -23.96 11.23 2.21
CA TRP A 74 -24.40 12.61 2.41
C TRP A 74 -24.94 13.22 1.12
N LYS A 75 -24.21 13.07 0.01
CA LYS A 75 -24.61 13.61 -1.29
C LYS A 75 -25.85 12.91 -1.87
N SER A 76 -26.10 11.66 -1.46
CA SER A 76 -27.24 10.86 -1.91
C SER A 76 -28.53 11.14 -1.12
N ARG A 77 -28.47 11.92 -0.02
CA ARG A 77 -29.65 12.36 0.72
C ARG A 77 -30.44 13.36 -0.14
N LYS A 78 -31.52 12.91 -0.79
CA LYS A 78 -32.54 13.84 -1.30
C LYS A 78 -33.21 14.51 -0.11
N PRO A 79 -33.46 15.84 -0.14
CA PRO A 79 -34.34 16.45 0.86
C PRO A 79 -35.68 15.72 0.80
N ALA A 80 -36.15 15.20 1.93
CA ALA A 80 -37.49 14.64 2.01
C ALA A 80 -38.45 15.74 1.54
N LYS A 81 -39.13 15.52 0.41
CA LYS A 81 -40.30 16.33 0.07
C LYS A 81 -41.26 16.13 1.24
N LYS A 82 -41.49 17.18 2.05
CA LYS A 82 -42.66 17.23 2.93
C LYS A 82 -43.88 16.96 2.05
N SER A 83 -44.48 15.79 2.21
CA SER A 83 -45.85 15.58 1.78
C SER A 83 -46.74 16.22 2.83
N GLU A 84 -47.42 17.27 2.38
CA GLU A 84 -48.56 17.98 3.00
C GLU A 84 -48.31 18.79 4.28
#